data_AF-A0A9W4PHX4-F1
#
_entry.id   AF-A0A9W4PHX4-F1
#
_cell.length_a   1.000
_cell.length_b   1.000
_cell.length_c   1.000
_cell.angle_alpha   90.00
_cell.angle_beta   90.00
_cell.angle_gamma   90.00
#
_symmetry.space_group_name_H-M   'P 1'
#
loop_
_entity.id
_entity.type
_entity.pdbx_description
1 polymer ?
#
loop_
_entity_poly.entity_id
_entity_poly.type
_entity_poly.pdbx_seq_one_letter_code
_entity_poly.pdbx_strand_id
1 'polypeptide(L)'
;MLERDEKKKLEIYYAPFEYINERAKVVIVGITPGLHQMKKSYSTVINARGHLHSDEEILHEVKKNSSFEGTMRKNLVQMLDELGLHTYLNISSTQDLFNEASHLVHTTSVLTYPVFYNGKNYSGTTPNILKTELLKKI
;
A
#
# COMPACT_ATOMS: atom_id res chain seq x y z
N MET A 1 15.04 -8.30 -2.93
CA MET A 1 15.62 -6.95 -2.76
C MET A 1 15.75 -6.36 -4.15
N LEU A 2 15.31 -5.12 -4.34
CA LEU A 2 15.38 -4.43 -5.64
C LEU A 2 16.65 -3.59 -5.74
N GLU A 3 16.86 -2.69 -4.78
CA GLU A 3 18.00 -1.78 -4.76
C GLU A 3 18.48 -1.52 -3.32
N ARG A 4 19.74 -1.13 -3.18
CA ARG A 4 20.37 -0.79 -1.90
C ARG A 4 21.41 0.32 -2.10
N ASP A 5 21.33 1.37 -1.29
CA ASP A 5 22.34 2.42 -1.20
C ASP A 5 22.92 2.43 0.21
N GLU A 6 24.10 1.83 0.38
CA GLU A 6 24.75 1.71 1.68
C GLU A 6 25.16 3.07 2.26
N LYS A 7 25.55 4.03 1.41
CA LYS A 7 25.97 5.37 1.85
C LYS A 7 24.79 6.15 2.41
N LYS A 8 23.62 6.06 1.76
CA LYS A 8 22.38 6.67 2.23
C LYS A 8 21.59 5.78 3.19
N LYS A 9 22.09 4.57 3.47
CA LYS A 9 21.47 3.56 4.34
C LYS A 9 20.05 3.20 3.91
N LEU A 10 19.82 3.11 2.60
CA LEU A 10 18.52 2.79 2.01
C LEU A 10 18.49 1.36 1.48
N GLU A 11 17.36 0.69 1.69
CA GLU A 11 17.07 -0.64 1.15
C GLU A 11 15.66 -0.64 0.57
N ILE A 12 15.50 -1.16 -0.64
CA ILE A 12 14.22 -1.23 -1.36
C ILE A 12 13.92 -2.70 -1.65
N TYR A 13 12.72 -3.14 -1.32
CA TYR A 13 12.28 -4.52 -1.52
C TYR A 13 11.06 -4.54 -2.40
N TYR A 14 11.02 -5.48 -3.35
CA TYR A 14 9.81 -5.71 -4.13
C TYR A 14 8.66 -6.12 -3.22
N ALA A 15 7.47 -5.58 -3.46
CA ALA A 15 6.23 -6.12 -2.91
C ALA A 15 5.11 -5.91 -3.94
N PRO A 16 4.18 -6.87 -4.08
CA PRO A 16 3.19 -6.93 -5.16
C PRO A 16 2.03 -5.91 -5.00
N PHE A 17 2.36 -4.62 -4.91
CA PHE A 17 1.40 -3.51 -4.77
C PHE A 17 1.09 -2.83 -6.12
N GLU A 18 1.14 -3.54 -7.23
CA GLU A 18 1.07 -2.95 -8.58
C GLU A 18 -0.33 -2.98 -9.21
N TYR A 19 -1.34 -3.54 -8.53
CA TYR A 19 -2.72 -3.46 -9.03
C TYR A 19 -3.19 -2.01 -9.19
N ILE A 20 -3.71 -1.70 -10.38
CA ILE A 20 -4.27 -0.39 -10.73
C ILE A 20 -5.78 -0.55 -10.85
N ASN A 21 -6.52 0.30 -10.12
CA ASN A 21 -7.97 0.36 -10.22
C ASN A 21 -8.36 1.63 -10.99
N GLU A 22 -8.52 1.52 -12.30
CA GLU A 22 -8.87 2.65 -13.18
C GLU A 22 -10.30 3.18 -12.94
N ARG A 23 -11.14 2.44 -12.22
CA ARG A 23 -12.54 2.80 -11.92
C ARG A 23 -12.72 3.36 -10.51
N ALA A 24 -11.64 3.58 -9.77
CA ALA A 24 -11.70 4.09 -8.42
C ALA A 24 -12.35 5.48 -8.35
N LYS A 25 -13.20 5.68 -7.35
CA LYS A 25 -13.76 6.99 -7.00
C LYS A 25 -12.88 7.75 -6.01
N VAL A 26 -12.07 7.02 -5.24
CA VAL A 26 -11.17 7.57 -4.21
C VAL A 26 -9.77 7.02 -4.42
N VAL A 27 -8.77 7.90 -4.35
CA VAL A 27 -7.36 7.52 -4.34
C VAL A 27 -6.77 7.84 -2.98
N ILE A 28 -6.12 6.86 -2.35
CA ILE A 28 -5.41 7.04 -1.07
C ILE A 28 -3.92 6.79 -1.32
N VAL A 29 -3.12 7.84 -1.13
CA VAL A 29 -1.67 7.81 -1.38
C VAL A 29 -0.91 7.83 -0.05
N GLY A 30 -0.20 6.73 0.24
CA GLY A 30 0.75 6.64 1.34
C GLY A 30 2.17 7.07 0.95
N ILE A 31 3.11 7.00 1.88
CA ILE A 31 4.53 7.29 1.60
C ILE A 31 5.18 6.10 0.91
N THR A 32 5.23 4.96 1.59
CA THR A 32 5.78 3.67 1.14
C THR A 32 5.19 2.55 2.00
N PRO A 33 5.02 1.32 1.50
CA PRO A 33 4.60 0.20 2.33
C PRO A 33 5.63 -0.11 3.43
N GLY A 34 5.16 -0.28 4.67
CA GLY A 34 6.03 -0.69 5.79
C GLY A 34 6.31 -2.20 5.84
N LEU A 35 7.21 -2.63 6.72
CA LEU A 35 7.60 -4.04 6.92
C LEU A 35 6.40 -4.98 7.10
N HIS A 36 5.41 -4.55 7.89
CA HIS A 36 4.22 -5.35 8.16
C HIS A 36 3.36 -5.55 6.91
N GLN A 37 3.11 -4.47 6.16
CA GLN A 37 2.39 -4.50 4.89
C GLN A 37 3.13 -5.34 3.85
N MET A 38 4.45 -5.24 3.78
CA MET A 38 5.29 -6.09 2.93
C MET A 38 5.12 -7.58 3.28
N LYS A 39 5.26 -7.95 4.56
CA LYS A 39 5.06 -9.35 4.99
C LYS A 39 3.65 -9.86 4.66
N LYS A 40 2.63 -9.03 4.93
CA LYS A 40 1.24 -9.36 4.63
C LYS A 40 1.03 -9.60 3.13
N SER A 41 1.63 -8.77 2.27
CA SER A 41 1.54 -8.93 0.81
C SER A 41 2.08 -10.28 0.34
N TYR A 42 3.21 -10.73 0.87
CA TYR A 42 3.76 -12.04 0.54
C TYR A 42 2.87 -13.17 1.04
N SER A 43 2.37 -13.07 2.27
CA SER A 43 1.43 -14.06 2.81
C SER A 43 0.14 -14.14 1.98
N THR A 44 -0.38 -13.01 1.50
CA THR A 44 -1.55 -12.98 0.61
C THR A 44 -1.26 -13.68 -0.71
N VAL A 45 -0.13 -13.41 -1.36
CA VAL A 45 0.26 -14.12 -2.60
C VAL A 45 0.37 -15.62 -2.37
N ILE A 46 1.05 -16.03 -1.28
CA ILE A 46 1.23 -17.46 -0.96
C ILE A 46 -0.12 -18.14 -0.75
N ASN A 47 -1.05 -17.51 -0.03
CA ASN A 47 -2.38 -18.06 0.25
C ASN A 47 -3.28 -18.09 -0.99
N ALA A 48 -3.09 -17.17 -1.93
CA ALA A 48 -3.83 -17.13 -3.19
C ALA A 48 -3.41 -18.23 -4.17
N ARG A 49 -2.22 -18.84 -3.99
CA ARG A 49 -1.74 -19.91 -4.88
C ARG A 49 -2.74 -21.06 -4.92
N GLY A 50 -3.16 -21.43 -6.13
CA GLY A 50 -4.09 -22.54 -6.36
C GLY A 50 -5.57 -22.18 -6.24
N HIS A 51 -5.91 -20.95 -5.83
CA HIS A 51 -7.30 -20.49 -5.68
C HIS A 51 -7.67 -19.37 -6.66
N LEU A 52 -6.73 -18.49 -7.00
CA LEU A 52 -6.90 -17.43 -7.99
C LEU A 52 -6.23 -17.80 -9.30
N HIS A 53 -6.77 -17.30 -10.42
CA HIS A 53 -6.41 -17.76 -11.76
C HIS A 53 -5.58 -16.75 -12.56
N SER A 54 -5.45 -15.52 -12.09
CA SER A 54 -4.66 -14.47 -12.73
C SER A 54 -3.82 -13.64 -11.76
N ASP A 55 -2.72 -13.07 -12.27
CA ASP A 55 -1.88 -12.15 -11.51
C ASP A 55 -2.66 -10.91 -11.06
N GLU A 56 -3.59 -10.42 -11.90
CA GLU A 56 -4.42 -9.26 -11.57
C GLU A 56 -5.32 -9.51 -10.36
N GLU A 57 -5.99 -10.67 -10.29
CA GLU A 57 -6.79 -11.08 -9.13
C GLU A 57 -5.93 -11.16 -7.86
N ILE A 58 -4.72 -11.72 -7.98
CA ILE A 58 -3.78 -11.82 -6.85
C ILE A 58 -3.35 -10.43 -6.38
N LEU A 59 -2.99 -9.53 -7.30
CA LEU A 59 -2.57 -8.17 -6.97
C LEU A 59 -3.73 -7.35 -6.37
N HIS A 60 -4.95 -7.54 -6.85
CA HIS A 60 -6.15 -6.93 -6.26
C HIS A 60 -6.36 -7.41 -4.83
N GLU A 61 -6.22 -8.72 -4.58
CA GLU A 61 -6.35 -9.30 -3.25
C GLU A 61 -5.22 -8.85 -2.31
N VAL A 62 -4.01 -8.63 -2.83
CA VAL A 62 -2.92 -7.99 -2.09
C VAL A 62 -3.30 -6.56 -1.68
N LYS A 63 -3.88 -5.75 -2.57
CA LYS A 63 -4.30 -4.38 -2.23
C LYS A 63 -5.35 -4.38 -1.12
N LYS A 64 -6.36 -5.23 -1.22
CA LYS A 64 -7.43 -5.40 -0.23
C LYS A 64 -6.89 -5.80 1.14
N ASN A 65 -6.01 -6.79 1.18
CA ASN A 65 -5.51 -7.34 2.43
C ASN A 65 -4.34 -6.56 3.04
N SER A 66 -3.47 -5.95 2.24
CA SER A 66 -2.16 -5.49 2.71
C SER A 66 -2.02 -3.97 2.78
N SER A 67 -2.82 -3.19 2.03
CA SER A 67 -2.69 -1.73 2.01
C SER A 67 -3.05 -1.11 3.36
N PHE A 68 -2.16 -0.28 3.91
CA PHE A 68 -2.33 0.37 5.22
C PHE A 68 -2.57 -0.60 6.39
N GLU A 69 -2.37 -1.92 6.22
CA GLU A 69 -2.79 -2.92 7.20
C GLU A 69 -2.24 -2.64 8.61
N GLY A 70 -3.09 -2.88 9.62
CA GLY A 70 -2.79 -2.73 11.03
C GLY A 70 -3.48 -1.52 11.65
N THR A 71 -2.89 -0.95 12.69
CA THR A 71 -3.42 0.25 13.37
C THR A 71 -3.57 1.44 12.41
N MET A 72 -2.73 1.52 11.38
CA MET A 72 -2.79 2.58 10.37
C MET A 72 -4.11 2.57 9.60
N ARG A 73 -4.58 1.40 9.11
CA ARG A 73 -5.88 1.26 8.43
C ARG A 73 -7.01 1.61 9.36
N LYS A 74 -6.98 1.11 10.61
CA LYS A 74 -8.03 1.41 11.60
C LYS A 74 -8.19 2.92 11.80
N ASN A 75 -7.08 3.63 11.99
CA ASN A 75 -7.09 5.08 12.18
C ASN A 75 -7.57 5.80 10.91
N LEU A 76 -7.12 5.35 9.73
CA LEU A 76 -7.55 5.90 8.45
C LEU A 76 -9.05 5.77 8.24
N VAL A 77 -9.61 4.57 8.46
CA VAL A 77 -11.06 4.32 8.38
C VAL A 77 -11.82 5.24 9.34
N GLN A 78 -11.38 5.33 10.60
CA GLN A 78 -12.03 6.22 11.57
C GLN A 78 -12.05 7.68 11.08
N MET A 79 -10.91 8.20 10.63
CA MET A 79 -10.83 9.58 10.14
C MET A 79 -11.72 9.82 8.91
N LEU A 80 -11.74 8.88 7.95
CA LEU A 80 -12.56 9.01 6.75
C LEU A 80 -14.06 8.88 7.04
N ASP A 81 -14.42 8.06 8.03
CA ASP A 81 -15.79 7.94 8.50
C ASP A 81 -16.25 9.20 9.24
N GLU A 82 -15.41 9.78 10.09
CA GLU A 82 -15.66 11.07 10.74
C GLU A 82 -15.81 12.21 9.73
N LEU A 83 -15.09 12.17 8.60
CA LEU A 83 -15.27 13.10 7.47
C LEU A 83 -16.52 12.80 6.62
N GLY A 84 -17.24 11.70 6.89
CA GLY A 84 -18.47 11.34 6.19
C GLY A 84 -18.27 10.75 4.79
N LEU A 85 -17.06 10.32 4.43
CA LEU A 85 -16.77 9.82 3.07
C LEU A 85 -17.65 8.61 2.69
N HIS A 86 -17.92 7.72 3.63
CA HIS A 86 -18.78 6.55 3.44
C HIS A 86 -20.18 6.92 2.91
N THR A 87 -20.77 8.03 3.40
CA THR A 87 -22.06 8.56 2.94
C THR A 87 -22.01 8.98 1.48
N TYR A 88 -20.97 9.70 1.06
CA TYR A 88 -20.80 10.13 -0.35
C TYR A 88 -20.58 8.95 -1.30
N LEU A 89 -20.05 7.84 -0.78
CA LEU A 89 -19.82 6.61 -1.54
C LEU A 89 -20.99 5.63 -1.48
N ASN A 90 -22.03 5.93 -0.68
CA ASN A 90 -23.16 5.05 -0.43
C ASN A 90 -22.75 3.66 0.09
N ILE A 91 -21.82 3.64 1.05
CA ILE A 91 -21.35 2.45 1.77
C ILE A 91 -21.50 2.65 3.28
N SER A 92 -21.53 1.57 4.06
CA SER A 92 -21.79 1.63 5.51
C SER A 92 -20.63 2.27 6.28
N SER A 93 -19.40 1.97 5.88
CA SER A 93 -18.16 2.52 6.44
C SER A 93 -17.07 2.49 5.37
N THR A 94 -16.10 3.39 5.45
CA THR A 94 -14.90 3.34 4.60
C THR A 94 -14.02 2.12 4.88
N GLN A 95 -14.32 1.33 5.92
CA GLN A 95 -13.78 -0.02 6.08
C GLN A 95 -14.07 -0.91 4.85
N ASP A 96 -15.21 -0.73 4.19
CA ASP A 96 -15.62 -1.51 3.02
C ASP A 96 -14.71 -1.24 1.80
N LEU A 97 -14.00 -0.11 1.76
CA LEU A 97 -12.98 0.16 0.74
C LEU A 97 -11.83 -0.87 0.77
N PHE A 98 -11.63 -1.53 1.91
CA PHE A 98 -10.67 -2.63 2.06
C PHE A 98 -11.38 -4.00 2.09
N ASN A 99 -12.65 -4.06 1.68
CA ASN A 99 -13.42 -5.30 1.57
C ASN A 99 -14.33 -5.35 0.34
N GLU A 100 -15.66 -5.33 0.51
CA GLU A 100 -16.64 -5.52 -0.58
C GLU A 100 -16.68 -4.33 -1.56
N ALA A 101 -16.36 -3.14 -1.08
CA ALA A 101 -16.31 -1.92 -1.87
C ALA A 101 -14.90 -1.59 -2.39
N SER A 102 -13.99 -2.58 -2.48
CA SER A 102 -12.62 -2.36 -2.96
C SER A 102 -12.54 -1.79 -4.39
N HIS A 103 -13.57 -2.04 -5.20
CA HIS A 103 -13.72 -1.47 -6.53
C HIS A 103 -13.87 0.07 -6.52
N LEU A 104 -14.21 0.70 -5.39
CA LEU A 104 -14.34 2.16 -5.28
C LEU A 104 -13.02 2.87 -4.94
N VAL A 105 -11.97 2.15 -4.54
CA VAL A 105 -10.72 2.75 -4.08
C VAL A 105 -9.52 2.29 -4.91
N HIS A 106 -8.57 3.19 -5.09
CA HIS A 106 -7.20 2.87 -5.46
C HIS A 106 -6.26 3.28 -4.34
N THR A 107 -5.58 2.30 -3.74
CA THR A 107 -4.53 2.57 -2.74
C THR A 107 -3.17 2.51 -3.43
N THR A 108 -2.32 3.51 -3.17
CA THR A 108 -0.97 3.56 -3.72
C THR A 108 0.00 4.25 -2.76
N SER A 109 1.26 4.37 -3.15
CA SER A 109 2.29 5.06 -2.38
C SER A 109 3.11 5.95 -3.29
N VAL A 110 3.64 7.05 -2.76
CA VAL A 110 4.60 7.91 -3.46
C VAL A 110 5.83 7.10 -3.90
N LEU A 111 6.26 6.16 -3.06
CA LEU A 111 7.29 5.18 -3.36
C LEU A 111 6.61 3.81 -3.38
N THR A 112 6.44 3.24 -4.57
CA THR A 112 5.57 2.07 -4.81
C THR A 112 5.97 0.87 -3.96
N TYR A 113 7.27 0.66 -3.81
CA TYR A 113 7.84 -0.48 -3.11
C TYR A 113 8.28 -0.13 -1.68
N PRO A 114 8.30 -1.11 -0.75
CA PRO A 114 8.82 -0.93 0.60
C PRO A 114 10.23 -0.35 0.62
N VAL A 115 10.37 0.83 1.21
CA VAL A 115 11.65 1.49 1.47
C VAL A 115 11.97 1.47 2.95
N PHE A 116 13.21 1.10 3.26
CA PHE A 116 13.75 1.10 4.60
C PHE A 116 14.95 2.04 4.70
N TYR A 117 15.04 2.78 5.80
CA TYR A 117 16.19 3.57 6.18
C TYR A 117 16.81 2.98 7.44
N ASN A 118 18.07 2.56 7.34
CA ASN A 118 18.83 1.97 8.45
C ASN A 118 18.07 0.79 9.11
N GLY A 119 17.50 -0.10 8.29
CA GLY A 119 16.73 -1.28 8.73
C GLY A 119 15.34 -0.99 9.31
N LYS A 120 14.85 0.26 9.29
CA LYS A 120 13.53 0.65 9.79
C LYS A 120 12.66 1.20 8.67
N ASN A 121 11.34 1.19 8.86
CA ASN A 121 10.39 1.79 7.90
C ASN A 121 10.80 3.22 7.57
N TYR A 122 10.89 3.55 6.30
CA TYR A 122 11.18 4.90 5.85
C TYR A 122 9.96 5.82 6.07
N SER A 123 10.19 6.99 6.68
CA SER A 123 9.14 7.94 7.08
C SER A 123 8.92 9.09 6.10
N GLY A 124 9.57 9.08 4.92
CA GLY A 124 9.44 10.15 3.92
C GLY A 124 10.38 11.35 4.10
N THR A 125 11.21 11.37 5.14
CA THR A 125 12.00 12.56 5.52
C THR A 125 13.51 12.38 5.37
N THR A 126 14.07 11.27 5.86
CA THR A 126 15.52 11.05 5.92
C THR A 126 15.92 9.73 5.27
N PRO A 127 16.69 9.76 4.15
CA PRO A 127 17.04 10.94 3.35
C PRO A 127 15.80 11.54 2.64
N ASN A 128 15.85 12.79 2.18
CA ASN A 128 14.70 13.44 1.54
C ASN A 128 14.37 12.80 0.18
N ILE A 129 13.09 12.51 -0.09
CA ILE A 129 12.62 11.88 -1.34
C ILE A 129 13.12 12.64 -2.58
N LEU A 130 12.84 13.95 -2.65
CA LEU A 130 13.12 14.79 -3.82
C LEU A 130 14.62 15.11 -4.01
N LYS A 131 15.46 14.88 -3.00
CA LYS A 131 16.91 15.08 -3.09
C LYS A 131 17.69 13.76 -3.26
N THR A 132 16.97 12.64 -3.32
CA THR A 132 17.58 11.32 -3.39
C THR A 132 17.27 10.68 -4.74
N GLU A 133 18.24 10.70 -5.66
CA GLU A 133 18.08 10.16 -7.01
C GLU A 133 17.54 8.73 -7.07
N LEU A 134 17.94 7.87 -6.14
CA LEU A 134 17.41 6.51 -6.00
C LEU A 134 15.87 6.51 -5.79
N LEU A 135 15.37 7.39 -4.92
CA LEU A 135 13.95 7.46 -4.56
C LEU A 135 13.10 8.16 -5.63
N LYS A 136 13.71 8.86 -6.61
CA LYS A 136 12.97 9.49 -7.71
C LYS A 136 12.59 8.50 -8.82
N LYS A 137 13.20 7.32 -8.83
CA LYS A 137 13.09 6.34 -9.92
C LYS A 137 12.07 5.23 -9.63
N ILE A 138 11.46 5.24 -8.45
CA ILE A 138 10.65 4.14 -7.89
C ILE A 138 9.27 4.61 -7.42
#